data_AF-A0A3D2WPD1-F1
#
_entry.id   AF-A0A3D2WPD1-F1
#
_cell.length_a   1.000
_cell.length_b   1.000
_cell.length_c   1.000
_cell.angle_alpha   90.00
_cell.angle_beta   90.00
_cell.angle_gamma   90.00
#
_symmetry.space_group_name_H-M   'P 1'
#
loop_
_entity.id
_entity.type
_entity.pdbx_description
1 polymer ?
#
loop_
_entity_poly.entity_id
_entity_poly.type
_entity_poly.pdbx_seq_one_letter_code
_entity_poly.pdbx_strand_id
1 'polypeptide(L)'
;MNDGRSTRKAKVLPFISRIERDRSANLQSLVEKAKLMKLEGFDSINWEESSWSITGGRLIKLTGKNTNASKFNFLYSPQLGEQPLPPNWDHAAKALFVLRFHRKHQAAPNQRNFITSVGYVAFVATELGLDLFRLTPEALDKACRLASQHYSEGVAYNIHKHIAEFAAHCDANGLCKVLLQYKYAKMKRPTSTGGINHTRLDDPSVLETKSDKLITPAVFKVIGELYQTVPKDHKYRFYILILSLLCCTGRRFSEISLIPNQKLSFDTEGKA
;
A
#
# COMPACT_ATOMS: atom_id res chain seq x y z
N MET A 1 48.01 36.41 -38.89
CA MET A 1 48.02 35.48 -37.74
C MET A 1 46.67 35.58 -37.06
N ASN A 2 45.79 34.57 -37.19
CA ASN A 2 44.51 34.55 -36.49
C ASN A 2 44.77 34.24 -35.02
N ASP A 3 44.57 35.23 -34.15
CA ASP A 3 44.73 35.11 -32.71
C ASP A 3 43.68 34.14 -32.17
N GLY A 4 44.07 32.89 -31.91
CA GLY A 4 43.22 31.79 -31.44
C GLY A 4 42.62 31.99 -30.04
N ARG A 5 42.60 33.23 -29.54
CA ARG A 5 41.95 33.63 -28.29
C ARG A 5 40.42 33.65 -28.42
N SER A 6 39.87 33.85 -29.63
CA SER A 6 38.42 33.91 -29.86
C SER A 6 37.69 32.56 -29.81
N THR A 7 38.42 31.44 -29.80
CA THR A 7 37.85 30.08 -29.72
C THR A 7 37.84 29.50 -28.31
N ARG A 8 38.34 30.21 -27.29
CA ARG A 8 38.26 29.78 -25.89
C ARG A 8 36.84 29.92 -25.36
N LYS A 9 36.05 28.84 -25.44
CA LYS A 9 34.80 28.73 -24.67
C LYS A 9 35.13 28.73 -23.18
N ALA A 10 34.52 29.63 -22.42
CA ALA A 10 34.60 29.60 -20.97
C ALA A 10 34.09 28.25 -20.47
N LYS A 11 34.93 27.53 -19.71
CA LYS A 11 34.57 26.26 -19.09
C LYS A 11 33.70 26.58 -17.86
N VAL A 12 32.43 26.91 -18.10
CA VAL A 12 31.45 27.12 -17.03
C VAL A 12 31.11 25.75 -16.47
N LEU A 13 31.73 25.40 -15.33
CA LEU A 13 31.31 24.25 -14.55
C LEU A 13 30.00 24.62 -13.86
N PRO A 14 28.88 23.92 -14.13
CA PRO A 14 27.66 24.15 -13.37
C PRO A 14 27.95 23.86 -11.90
N PHE A 15 27.65 24.82 -11.03
CA PHE A 15 27.76 24.66 -9.58
C PHE A 15 26.64 23.73 -9.09
N ILE A 16 26.76 22.42 -9.35
CA ILE A 16 25.97 21.44 -8.61
C ILE A 16 26.40 21.60 -7.16
N SER A 17 25.44 21.95 -6.30
CA SER A 17 25.74 22.18 -4.89
C SER A 17 26.25 20.88 -4.28
N ARG A 18 27.25 20.95 -3.38
CA ARG A 18 27.78 19.76 -2.66
C ARG A 18 26.63 18.94 -2.06
N ILE A 19 25.59 19.63 -1.59
CA ILE A 19 24.38 19.04 -1.03
C ILE A 19 23.67 18.14 -2.05
N GLU A 20 23.44 18.58 -3.29
CA GLU A 20 22.77 17.77 -4.32
C GLU A 20 23.59 16.50 -4.65
N ARG A 21 24.92 16.62 -4.71
CA ARG A 21 25.81 15.46 -4.89
C ARG A 21 25.67 14.48 -3.73
N ASP A 22 25.64 14.97 -2.50
CA ASP A 22 25.48 14.13 -1.31
C ASP A 22 24.11 13.44 -1.29
N ARG A 23 23.02 14.11 -1.68
CA ARG A 23 21.68 13.50 -1.76
C ARG A 23 21.58 12.42 -2.84
N SER A 24 22.18 12.66 -4.01
CA SER A 24 22.29 11.63 -5.05
C SER A 24 23.10 10.42 -4.60
N ALA A 25 24.21 10.64 -3.89
CA ALA A 25 25.02 9.56 -3.31
C ALA A 25 24.25 8.77 -2.24
N ASN A 26 23.45 9.44 -1.41
CA ASN A 26 22.60 8.80 -0.42
C ASN A 26 21.54 7.91 -1.08
N LEU A 27 20.89 8.39 -2.15
CA LEU A 27 19.95 7.58 -2.92
C LEU A 27 20.64 6.35 -3.52
N GLN A 28 21.82 6.52 -4.12
CA GLN A 28 22.58 5.37 -4.64
C GLN A 28 22.91 4.37 -3.53
N SER A 29 23.39 4.84 -2.37
CA SER A 29 23.68 3.98 -1.22
C SER A 29 22.43 3.22 -0.75
N LEU A 30 21.26 3.87 -0.76
CA LEU A 30 20.00 3.24 -0.41
C LEU A 30 19.61 2.13 -1.40
N VAL A 31 19.77 2.38 -2.70
CA VAL A 31 19.52 1.40 -3.77
C VAL A 31 20.46 0.20 -3.63
N GLU A 32 21.76 0.44 -3.43
CA GLU A 32 22.73 -0.64 -3.25
C GLU A 32 22.41 -1.48 -1.99
N LYS A 33 22.05 -0.84 -0.87
CA LYS A 33 21.59 -1.55 0.33
C LYS A 33 20.37 -2.42 0.06
N ALA A 34 19.41 -1.93 -0.74
CA ALA A 34 18.23 -2.69 -1.10
C ALA A 34 18.57 -3.88 -2.01
N LYS A 35 19.46 -3.70 -3.00
CA LYS A 35 19.95 -4.78 -3.88
C LYS A 35 20.65 -5.90 -3.11
N LEU A 36 21.30 -5.59 -2.00
CA LEU A 36 21.93 -6.61 -1.14
C LEU A 36 20.91 -7.48 -0.37
N MET A 37 19.64 -7.07 -0.28
CA MET A 37 18.61 -7.84 0.40
C MET A 37 18.20 -9.04 -0.44
N LYS A 38 18.60 -10.24 -0.02
CA LYS A 38 18.20 -11.51 -0.64
C LYS A 38 16.83 -11.94 -0.15
N LEU A 39 15.78 -11.38 -0.74
CA LEU A 39 14.40 -11.70 -0.39
C LEU A 39 13.90 -12.90 -1.20
N GLU A 40 13.21 -13.83 -0.54
CA GLU A 40 12.58 -14.98 -1.19
C GLU A 40 11.57 -14.53 -2.28
N GLY A 41 11.73 -15.04 -3.50
CA GLY A 41 10.83 -14.74 -4.61
C GLY A 41 11.17 -13.48 -5.42
N PHE A 42 12.30 -12.83 -5.11
CA PHE A 42 12.82 -11.66 -5.83
C PHE A 42 13.89 -12.04 -6.87
N ASP A 43 14.12 -13.33 -7.11
CA ASP A 43 15.27 -13.85 -7.88
C ASP A 43 15.27 -13.41 -9.35
N SER A 44 14.10 -13.19 -9.94
CA SER A 44 13.93 -12.80 -11.34
C SER A 44 13.64 -11.31 -11.53
N ILE A 45 13.88 -10.47 -10.52
CA ILE A 45 13.56 -9.04 -10.61
C ILE A 45 14.65 -8.28 -11.35
N ASN A 46 14.23 -7.55 -12.38
CA ASN A 46 15.04 -6.55 -13.06
C ASN A 46 14.78 -5.16 -12.47
N TRP A 47 15.82 -4.52 -11.94
CA TRP A 47 15.69 -3.19 -11.30
C TRP A 47 15.30 -2.09 -12.29
N GLU A 48 15.59 -2.24 -13.57
CA GLU A 48 15.25 -1.25 -14.61
C GLU A 48 13.77 -1.35 -15.04
N GLU A 49 13.11 -2.48 -14.79
CA GLU A 49 11.70 -2.65 -15.13
C GLU A 49 10.80 -1.90 -14.15
N SER A 50 9.76 -1.24 -14.68
CA SER A 50 8.75 -0.52 -13.89
C SER A 50 7.72 -1.46 -13.24
N SER A 51 7.80 -2.76 -13.52
CA SER A 51 6.86 -3.75 -12.99
C SER A 51 7.62 -5.00 -12.56
N TRP A 52 7.47 -5.37 -11.30
CA TRP A 52 8.10 -6.57 -10.75
C TRP A 52 7.07 -7.67 -10.53
N SER A 53 7.42 -8.88 -10.94
CA SER A 53 6.67 -10.11 -10.64
C SER A 53 7.41 -10.89 -9.57
N ILE A 54 6.80 -11.01 -8.40
CA ILE A 54 7.36 -11.73 -7.25
C ILE A 54 6.71 -13.11 -7.21
N THR A 55 7.51 -14.17 -7.17
CA THR A 55 7.09 -15.57 -7.35
C THR A 55 7.22 -16.44 -6.09
N GLY A 56 7.81 -15.92 -5.01
CA GLY A 56 7.91 -16.59 -3.72
C GLY A 56 7.59 -15.73 -2.49
N GLY A 57 7.73 -16.34 -1.31
CA GLY A 57 7.70 -15.65 -0.02
C GLY A 57 6.33 -15.16 0.46
N ARG A 58 6.37 -14.29 1.48
CA ARG A 58 5.17 -13.83 2.22
C ARG A 58 4.27 -12.89 1.41
N LEU A 59 4.75 -12.32 0.31
CA LEU A 59 3.93 -11.46 -0.56
C LEU A 59 2.89 -12.27 -1.36
N ILE A 60 3.09 -13.57 -1.50
CA ILE A 60 2.23 -14.48 -2.26
C ILE A 60 1.35 -15.32 -1.35
N LYS A 61 1.78 -15.54 -0.10
CA LYS A 61 0.98 -16.12 0.98
C LYS A 61 -0.14 -15.16 1.42
N LEU A 62 -1.03 -14.82 0.50
CA LEU A 62 -2.31 -14.17 0.79
C LEU A 62 -3.23 -15.24 1.35
N THR A 63 -3.67 -15.04 2.59
CA THR A 63 -4.58 -15.93 3.31
C THR A 63 -5.81 -16.24 2.45
N GLY A 64 -5.93 -17.48 1.96
CA GLY A 64 -7.07 -17.97 1.19
C GLY A 64 -6.99 -17.85 -0.34
N LYS A 65 -5.89 -17.35 -0.92
CA LYS A 65 -5.72 -17.29 -2.39
C LYS A 65 -4.49 -18.09 -2.84
N ASN A 66 -4.69 -19.06 -3.72
CA ASN A 66 -3.62 -19.78 -4.42
C ASN A 66 -3.04 -18.91 -5.54
N THR A 67 -2.33 -17.85 -5.15
CA THR A 67 -1.67 -16.96 -6.10
C THR A 67 -0.28 -17.52 -6.36
N ASN A 68 0.14 -17.62 -7.63
CA ASN A 68 1.50 -18.11 -7.97
C ASN A 68 2.51 -16.98 -8.09
N ALA A 69 2.04 -15.75 -8.36
CA ALA A 69 2.88 -14.57 -8.46
C ALA A 69 2.11 -13.31 -8.07
N SER A 70 2.79 -12.35 -7.46
CA SER A 70 2.26 -11.01 -7.18
C SER A 70 2.98 -9.96 -8.00
N LYS A 71 2.22 -9.23 -8.82
CA LYS A 71 2.72 -8.08 -9.59
C LYS A 71 2.69 -6.80 -8.76
N PHE A 72 3.76 -6.01 -8.86
CA PHE A 72 3.92 -4.68 -8.27
C PHE A 72 4.39 -3.70 -9.34
N ASN A 73 3.61 -2.66 -9.59
CA ASN A 73 3.90 -1.65 -10.61
C ASN A 73 4.41 -0.37 -9.92
N PHE A 74 5.59 0.07 -10.32
CA PHE A 74 6.23 1.33 -9.93
C PHE A 74 5.88 2.41 -10.96
N LEU A 75 4.59 2.65 -11.11
CA LEU A 75 4.00 3.64 -12.00
C LEU A 75 3.14 4.60 -11.18
N TYR A 76 2.75 5.71 -11.78
CA TYR A 76 1.67 6.51 -11.24
C TYR A 76 0.38 5.68 -11.11
N SER A 77 -0.47 6.08 -10.16
CA SER A 77 -1.79 5.45 -9.98
C SER A 77 -2.62 5.57 -11.27
N PRO A 78 -3.57 4.65 -11.54
CA PRO A 78 -4.57 4.81 -12.61
C PRO A 78 -5.22 6.20 -12.62
N GLN A 79 -5.50 6.74 -11.44
CA GLN A 79 -6.11 8.07 -11.25
C GLN A 79 -5.19 9.23 -11.66
N LEU A 80 -3.91 8.96 -11.91
CA LEU A 80 -2.87 9.92 -12.29
C LEU A 80 -2.30 9.61 -13.69
N GLY A 81 -2.93 8.71 -14.45
CA GLY A 81 -2.59 8.43 -15.85
C GLY A 81 -1.56 7.33 -16.10
N GLU A 82 -1.21 6.52 -15.09
CA GLU A 82 -0.38 5.29 -15.25
C GLU A 82 1.00 5.48 -15.90
N GLN A 83 1.51 6.71 -15.95
CA GLN A 83 2.82 6.99 -16.53
C GLN A 83 3.97 6.48 -15.63
N PRO A 84 5.17 6.24 -16.19
CA PRO A 84 6.35 5.90 -15.40
C PRO A 84 6.69 6.96 -14.35
N LEU A 85 7.15 6.51 -13.19
CA LEU A 85 7.72 7.42 -12.19
C LEU A 85 9.02 8.02 -12.73
N PRO A 86 9.35 9.29 -12.41
CA PRO A 86 10.63 9.85 -12.80
C PRO A 86 11.79 9.09 -12.13
N PRO A 87 13.00 9.04 -12.72
CA PRO A 87 14.04 8.09 -12.33
C PRO A 87 14.38 8.08 -10.84
N ASN A 88 14.58 9.24 -10.22
CA ASN A 88 14.93 9.30 -8.79
C ASN A 88 13.79 8.79 -7.89
N TRP A 89 12.53 9.02 -8.30
CA TRP A 89 11.36 8.55 -7.58
C TRP A 89 11.17 7.05 -7.73
N ASP A 90 11.38 6.52 -8.92
CA ASP A 90 11.33 5.08 -9.20
C ASP A 90 12.36 4.31 -8.36
N HIS A 91 13.63 4.75 -8.39
CA HIS A 91 14.69 4.16 -7.57
C HIS A 91 14.37 4.22 -6.06
N ALA A 92 13.88 5.36 -5.57
CA ALA A 92 13.51 5.51 -4.17
C ALA A 92 12.33 4.60 -3.79
N ALA A 93 11.30 4.52 -4.64
CA ALA A 93 10.13 3.66 -4.43
C ALA A 93 10.54 2.18 -4.35
N LYS A 94 11.35 1.71 -5.30
CA LYS A 94 11.88 0.34 -5.38
C LYS A 94 12.74 -0.01 -4.17
N ALA A 95 13.72 0.84 -3.84
CA ALA A 95 14.63 0.61 -2.72
C ALA A 95 13.87 0.58 -1.37
N LEU A 96 12.97 1.53 -1.15
CA LEU A 96 12.16 1.57 0.07
C LEU A 96 11.14 0.43 0.14
N PHE A 97 10.56 -0.01 -0.98
CA PHE A 97 9.70 -1.19 -1.02
C PHE A 97 10.43 -2.43 -0.50
N VAL A 98 11.62 -2.71 -1.03
CA VAL A 98 12.47 -3.84 -0.61
C VAL A 98 12.81 -3.75 0.88
N LEU A 99 13.32 -2.60 1.33
CA LEU A 99 13.78 -2.41 2.70
C LEU A 99 12.62 -2.42 3.72
N ARG A 100 11.46 -1.84 3.38
CA ARG A 100 10.25 -1.89 4.21
C ARG A 100 9.73 -3.32 4.33
N PHE A 101 9.74 -4.06 3.24
CA PHE A 101 9.32 -5.46 3.25
C PHE A 101 10.28 -6.32 4.08
N HIS A 102 11.59 -6.13 3.93
CA HIS A 102 12.60 -6.83 4.73
C HIS A 102 12.40 -6.60 6.24
N ARG A 103 12.14 -5.36 6.67
CA ARG A 103 12.05 -5.02 8.10
C ARG A 103 10.76 -5.47 8.78
N LYS A 104 9.61 -5.36 8.09
CA LYS A 104 8.28 -5.53 8.71
C LYS A 104 7.41 -6.61 8.07
N HIS A 105 7.86 -7.22 6.97
CA HIS A 105 7.13 -8.24 6.24
C HIS A 105 5.66 -7.88 5.96
N GLN A 106 5.43 -6.62 5.61
CA GLN A 106 4.09 -6.11 5.37
C GLN A 106 3.43 -6.83 4.18
N ALA A 107 2.12 -7.05 4.27
CA ALA A 107 1.36 -7.72 3.23
C ALA A 107 1.34 -6.93 1.90
N ALA A 108 1.10 -7.63 0.80
CA ALA A 108 1.08 -7.05 -0.55
C ALA A 108 0.18 -5.80 -0.71
N PRO A 109 -1.05 -5.74 -0.16
CA PRO A 109 -1.88 -4.53 -0.28
C PRO A 109 -1.25 -3.29 0.39
N ASN A 110 -0.56 -3.48 1.52
CA ASN A 110 0.13 -2.40 2.24
C ASN A 110 1.30 -1.87 1.38
N GLN A 111 2.06 -2.77 0.76
CA GLN A 111 3.13 -2.36 -0.16
C GLN A 111 2.60 -1.62 -1.39
N ARG A 112 1.47 -2.05 -1.97
CA ARG A 112 0.84 -1.35 -3.09
C ARG A 112 0.41 0.06 -2.70
N ASN A 113 -0.23 0.22 -1.54
CA ASN A 113 -0.61 1.54 -1.04
C ASN A 113 0.60 2.44 -0.78
N PHE A 114 1.71 1.89 -0.31
CA PHE A 114 2.97 2.63 -0.18
C PHE A 114 3.47 3.12 -1.55
N ILE A 115 3.56 2.26 -2.55
CA ILE A 115 3.99 2.64 -3.91
C ILE A 115 3.04 3.70 -4.50
N THR A 116 1.73 3.51 -4.38
CA THR A 116 0.73 4.50 -4.79
C THR A 116 0.99 5.85 -4.11
N SER A 117 1.27 5.85 -2.81
CA SER A 117 1.53 7.07 -2.06
C SER A 117 2.78 7.81 -2.55
N VAL A 118 3.86 7.08 -2.86
CA VAL A 118 5.05 7.67 -3.50
C VAL A 118 4.70 8.27 -4.86
N GLY A 119 3.86 7.59 -5.65
CA GLY A 119 3.37 8.11 -6.93
C GLY A 119 2.59 9.43 -6.80
N TYR A 120 1.71 9.57 -5.80
CA TYR A 120 1.01 10.85 -5.56
C TYR A 120 1.98 11.98 -5.20
N VAL A 121 2.98 11.68 -4.37
CA VAL A 121 4.00 12.68 -3.99
C VAL A 121 4.84 13.07 -5.20
N ALA A 122 5.31 12.10 -5.99
CA ALA A 122 6.10 12.34 -7.19
C ALA A 122 5.33 13.16 -8.24
N PHE A 123 4.04 12.87 -8.43
CA PHE A 123 3.18 13.58 -9.37
C PHE A 123 3.07 15.06 -9.00
N VAL A 124 2.68 15.32 -7.74
CA VAL A 124 2.52 16.68 -7.23
C VAL A 124 3.84 17.44 -7.19
N ALA A 125 4.94 16.79 -6.81
CA ALA A 125 6.26 17.41 -6.83
C ALA A 125 6.65 17.81 -8.27
N THR A 126 6.39 16.94 -9.24
CA THR A 126 6.66 17.22 -10.66
C THR A 126 5.83 18.40 -11.17
N GLU A 127 4.54 18.49 -10.82
CA GLU A 127 3.70 19.66 -11.15
C GLU A 127 4.25 20.97 -10.57
N LEU A 128 4.90 20.91 -9.41
CA LEU A 128 5.52 22.07 -8.76
C LEU A 128 6.95 22.34 -9.26
N GLY A 129 7.44 21.59 -10.26
CA GLY A 129 8.82 21.71 -10.75
C GLY A 129 9.88 21.26 -9.74
N LEU A 130 9.51 20.39 -8.81
CA LEU A 130 10.39 19.84 -7.77
C LEU A 130 10.83 18.41 -8.11
N ASP A 131 12.09 18.10 -7.84
CA ASP A 131 12.59 16.73 -7.84
C ASP A 131 12.51 16.10 -6.43
N LEU A 132 12.92 14.83 -6.31
CA LEU A 132 12.95 14.13 -5.02
C LEU A 132 13.81 14.88 -3.98
N PHE A 133 14.95 15.43 -4.40
CA PHE A 133 15.91 16.06 -3.50
C PHE A 133 15.42 17.41 -2.98
N ARG A 134 14.54 18.07 -3.71
CA ARG A 134 13.93 19.37 -3.37
C ARG A 134 12.49 19.25 -2.89
N LEU A 135 12.07 18.06 -2.49
CA LEU A 135 10.74 17.83 -1.92
C LEU A 135 10.47 18.73 -0.71
N THR A 136 9.25 19.26 -0.63
CA THR A 136 8.80 20.16 0.43
C THR A 136 7.56 19.62 1.15
N PRO A 137 7.29 20.05 2.40
CA PRO A 137 6.03 19.72 3.10
C PRO A 137 4.78 20.15 2.34
N GLU A 138 4.85 21.24 1.57
CA GLU A 138 3.73 21.72 0.74
C GLU A 138 3.33 20.71 -0.34
N ALA A 139 4.31 20.10 -1.02
CA ALA A 139 4.05 19.06 -2.00
C ALA A 139 3.39 17.82 -1.35
N LEU A 140 3.79 17.47 -0.12
CA LEU A 140 3.18 16.38 0.65
C LEU A 140 1.72 16.70 1.04
N ASP A 141 1.44 17.94 1.45
CA ASP A 141 0.10 18.41 1.79
C ASP A 141 -0.83 18.41 0.56
N LYS A 142 -0.31 18.85 -0.60
CA LYS A 142 -1.06 18.83 -1.86
C LYS A 142 -1.28 17.40 -2.35
N ALA A 143 -0.31 16.49 -2.18
CA ALA A 143 -0.49 15.06 -2.46
C ALA A 143 -1.57 14.40 -1.58
N CYS A 144 -1.59 14.70 -0.27
CA CYS A 144 -2.65 14.22 0.63
C CYS A 144 -4.04 14.72 0.21
N ARG A 145 -4.15 16.00 -0.17
CA ARG A 145 -5.42 16.59 -0.67
C ARG A 145 -5.88 15.93 -1.96
N LEU A 146 -4.98 15.72 -2.91
CA LEU A 146 -5.28 15.05 -4.18
C LEU A 146 -5.73 13.60 -3.95
N ALA A 147 -5.05 12.86 -3.08
CA ALA A 147 -5.46 11.50 -2.72
C ALA A 147 -6.86 11.44 -2.08
N SER A 148 -7.22 12.44 -1.27
CA SER A 148 -8.57 12.55 -0.70
C SER A 148 -9.67 12.86 -1.72
N GLN A 149 -9.32 13.42 -2.88
CA GLN A 149 -10.28 13.65 -3.96
C GLN A 149 -10.54 12.37 -4.78
N HIS A 150 -9.53 11.51 -4.91
CA HIS A 150 -9.60 10.31 -5.75
C HIS A 150 -10.10 9.06 -5.02
N TYR A 151 -10.05 9.04 -3.69
CA TYR A 151 -10.34 7.84 -2.90
C TYR A 151 -11.31 8.09 -1.76
N SER A 152 -12.00 7.02 -1.33
CA SER A 152 -12.84 7.05 -0.14
C SER A 152 -12.03 7.38 1.12
N GLU A 153 -12.71 7.89 2.15
CA GLU A 153 -12.08 8.36 3.39
C GLU A 153 -11.13 7.32 4.02
N GLY A 154 -11.54 6.05 4.05
CA GLY A 154 -10.73 4.95 4.59
C GLY A 154 -9.45 4.66 3.79
N VAL A 155 -9.52 4.73 2.47
CA VAL A 155 -8.36 4.52 1.60
C VAL A 155 -7.44 5.73 1.64
N ALA A 156 -8.00 6.95 1.56
CA ALA A 156 -7.26 8.19 1.67
C ALA A 156 -6.51 8.28 3.02
N TYR A 157 -7.14 7.90 4.13
CA TYR A 157 -6.51 7.85 5.44
C TYR A 157 -5.27 6.94 5.47
N ASN A 158 -5.32 5.78 4.80
CA ASN A 158 -4.16 4.90 4.69
C ASN A 158 -3.07 5.48 3.77
N ILE A 159 -3.46 6.12 2.66
CA ILE A 159 -2.52 6.82 1.79
C ILE A 159 -1.81 7.94 2.57
N HIS A 160 -2.52 8.74 3.37
CA HIS A 160 -1.91 9.77 4.21
C HIS A 160 -0.85 9.21 5.17
N LYS A 161 -1.09 8.03 5.76
CA LYS A 161 -0.08 7.34 6.58
C LYS A 161 1.17 7.01 5.80
N HIS A 162 1.01 6.49 4.60
CA HIS A 162 2.12 6.09 3.75
C HIS A 162 2.89 7.29 3.17
N ILE A 163 2.22 8.42 2.90
CA ILE A 163 2.88 9.68 2.55
C ILE A 163 3.76 10.16 3.73
N ALA A 164 3.24 10.14 4.96
CA ALA A 164 4.02 10.48 6.15
C ALA A 164 5.18 9.51 6.39
N GLU A 165 4.95 8.21 6.19
CA GLU A 165 5.99 7.18 6.28
C GLU A 165 7.08 7.38 5.22
N PHE A 166 6.71 7.71 3.98
CA PHE A 166 7.66 8.03 2.93
C PHE A 166 8.51 9.24 3.28
N ALA A 167 7.90 10.33 3.77
CA ALA A 167 8.63 11.51 4.24
C ALA A 167 9.62 11.18 5.37
N ALA A 168 9.22 10.34 6.33
CA ALA A 168 10.11 9.86 7.39
C ALA A 168 11.28 9.02 6.84
N HIS A 169 11.05 8.23 5.78
CA HIS A 169 12.13 7.52 5.09
C HIS A 169 13.07 8.47 4.33
N CYS A 170 12.55 9.53 3.72
CA CYS A 170 13.36 10.58 3.10
C CYS A 170 14.27 11.26 4.14
N ASP A 171 13.74 11.59 5.32
CA ASP A 171 14.50 12.18 6.41
C ASP A 171 15.58 11.23 6.94
N ALA A 172 15.21 9.99 7.26
CA ALA A 172 16.12 9.00 7.85
C ALA A 172 17.29 8.61 6.93
N ASN A 173 17.10 8.71 5.61
CA ASN A 173 18.14 8.41 4.63
C ASN A 173 18.76 9.66 4.02
N GLY A 174 18.38 10.84 4.50
CA GLY A 174 18.86 12.12 3.99
C GLY A 174 18.70 12.24 2.48
N LEU A 175 17.52 11.92 1.95
CA LEU A 175 17.21 12.02 0.52
C LEU A 175 16.85 13.45 0.12
N CYS A 176 16.22 14.22 1.02
CA CYS A 176 15.79 15.58 0.73
C CYS A 176 16.78 16.61 1.30
N LYS A 177 16.77 17.81 0.71
CA LYS A 177 17.58 18.96 1.13
C LYS A 177 17.15 19.46 2.51
N VAL A 178 15.86 19.40 2.80
CA VAL A 178 15.25 19.82 4.07
C VAL A 178 14.76 18.61 4.84
N LEU A 179 14.70 18.75 6.17
CA LEU A 179 14.04 17.79 7.03
C LEU A 179 12.53 18.01 6.95
N LEU A 180 11.78 16.98 6.58
CA LEU A 180 10.34 17.07 6.33
C LEU A 180 9.53 16.99 7.61
N GLN A 181 9.89 16.10 8.55
CA GLN A 181 9.17 15.83 9.81
C GLN A 181 7.65 15.83 9.63
N TYR A 182 7.19 15.23 8.53
CA TYR A 182 5.88 15.53 8.01
C TYR A 182 4.78 14.72 8.70
N LYS A 183 3.70 15.43 9.06
CA LYS A 183 2.44 14.86 9.51
C LYS A 183 1.30 15.67 8.91
N TYR A 184 0.41 15.00 8.20
CA TYR A 184 -0.72 15.67 7.57
C TYR A 184 -1.71 16.22 8.61
N ALA A 185 -1.91 17.54 8.62
CA ALA A 185 -2.71 18.22 9.65
C ALA A 185 -4.19 17.83 9.60
N LYS A 186 -4.75 17.59 8.40
CA LYS A 186 -6.16 17.22 8.22
C LYS A 186 -6.41 15.72 8.29
N MET A 187 -5.45 14.94 8.79
CA MET A 187 -5.59 13.51 8.92
C MET A 187 -6.61 13.18 10.03
N LYS A 188 -7.81 12.77 9.63
CA LYS A 188 -8.86 12.30 10.55
C LYS A 188 -9.00 10.78 10.44
N ARG A 189 -9.08 10.10 11.58
CA ARG A 189 -9.38 8.67 11.61
C ARG A 189 -10.86 8.49 11.23
N PRO A 190 -11.19 7.72 10.17
CA PRO A 190 -12.57 7.48 9.79
C PRO A 190 -13.31 6.72 10.89
N THR A 191 -14.60 7.01 11.08
CA THR A 191 -15.47 6.36 12.09
C THR A 191 -15.59 4.85 11.89
N SER A 192 -15.45 4.37 10.65
CA SER A 192 -15.49 2.94 10.29
C SER A 192 -14.20 2.16 10.55
N THR A 193 -13.13 2.83 11.02
CA THR A 193 -11.76 2.28 11.12
C THR A 193 -11.44 1.73 12.52
N GLY A 194 -11.60 0.41 12.64
CA GLY A 194 -11.55 -0.34 13.90
C GLY A 194 -12.94 -0.91 14.14
N GLY A 195 -13.05 -2.22 14.34
CA GLY A 195 -14.36 -2.85 14.58
C GLY A 195 -15.06 -2.26 15.81
N ILE A 196 -16.19 -2.86 16.18
CA ILE A 196 -17.05 -2.45 17.32
C ILE A 196 -16.26 -2.33 18.65
N ASN A 197 -15.04 -2.88 18.73
CA ASN A 197 -14.12 -2.83 19.89
C ASN A 197 -13.75 -1.42 20.40
N HIS A 198 -13.96 -0.35 19.62
CA HIS A 198 -13.73 1.02 20.10
C HIS A 198 -15.03 1.75 20.51
N THR A 199 -16.17 1.10 20.34
CA THR A 199 -17.48 1.65 20.65
C THR A 199 -17.87 1.23 22.06
N ARG A 200 -18.24 2.21 22.90
CA ARG A 200 -18.75 1.98 24.25
C ARG A 200 -20.11 1.29 24.16
N LEU A 201 -20.20 0.05 24.63
CA LEU A 201 -21.43 -0.75 24.59
C LEU A 201 -22.53 -0.19 25.52
N ASP A 202 -22.15 0.67 26.46
CA ASP A 202 -23.00 1.38 27.41
C ASP A 202 -23.65 2.65 26.83
N ASP A 203 -23.29 3.07 25.61
CA ASP A 203 -23.85 4.28 24.99
C ASP A 203 -25.18 3.96 24.26
N PRO A 204 -26.33 4.53 24.69
CA PRO A 204 -27.62 4.27 24.08
C PRO A 204 -27.72 4.74 22.62
N SER A 205 -26.83 5.64 22.16
CA SER A 205 -26.74 6.03 20.75
C SER A 205 -26.11 4.95 19.84
N VAL A 206 -25.48 3.92 20.44
CA VAL A 206 -24.81 2.79 19.76
C VAL A 206 -25.76 1.60 19.57
N LEU A 207 -26.91 1.59 20.24
CA LEU A 207 -27.92 0.52 20.12
C LEU A 207 -28.47 0.40 18.70
N GLU A 208 -28.48 1.50 17.93
CA GLU A 208 -28.70 1.43 16.48
C GLU A 208 -27.41 0.99 15.77
N THR A 209 -27.17 -0.32 15.74
CA THR A 209 -26.10 -0.95 14.94
C THR A 209 -26.44 -0.92 13.44
N LYS A 210 -26.65 0.27 12.88
CA LYS A 210 -26.61 0.51 11.43
C LYS A 210 -25.16 0.43 10.96
N SER A 211 -24.60 -0.78 11.02
CA SER A 211 -23.33 -1.06 10.38
C SER A 211 -23.61 -1.57 8.97
N ASP A 212 -23.08 -0.90 7.95
CA ASP A 212 -23.06 -1.41 6.57
C ASP A 212 -22.38 -2.78 6.43
N LYS A 213 -21.72 -3.26 7.49
CA LYS A 213 -21.05 -4.56 7.56
C LYS A 213 -21.97 -5.69 8.07
N LEU A 214 -23.16 -5.36 8.59
CA LEU A 214 -24.14 -6.34 9.03
C LEU A 214 -25.12 -6.62 7.90
N ILE A 215 -25.52 -7.88 7.80
CA ILE A 215 -26.40 -8.38 6.75
C ILE A 215 -27.84 -8.06 7.16
N THR A 216 -28.65 -7.57 6.22
CA THR A 216 -30.05 -7.29 6.52
C THR A 216 -30.82 -8.58 6.81
N PRO A 217 -31.86 -8.55 7.68
CA PRO A 217 -32.66 -9.73 7.99
C PRO A 217 -33.24 -10.44 6.75
N ALA A 218 -33.60 -9.66 5.72
CA ALA A 218 -34.11 -10.19 4.45
C ALA A 218 -33.06 -11.05 3.73
N VAL A 219 -31.81 -10.57 3.63
CA VAL A 219 -30.72 -11.33 2.99
C VAL A 219 -30.37 -12.57 3.82
N PHE A 220 -30.37 -12.45 5.15
CA PHE A 220 -30.14 -13.60 6.02
C PHE A 220 -31.20 -14.71 5.82
N LYS A 221 -32.48 -14.32 5.70
CA LYS A 221 -33.57 -15.25 5.39
C LYS A 221 -33.35 -15.96 4.05
N VAL A 222 -33.00 -15.23 3.00
CA VAL A 222 -32.72 -15.80 1.67
C VAL A 222 -31.55 -16.80 1.73
N ILE A 223 -30.49 -16.50 2.47
CA ILE A 223 -29.37 -17.44 2.65
C ILE A 223 -29.83 -18.71 3.36
N GLY A 224 -30.71 -18.61 4.35
CA GLY A 224 -31.33 -19.75 5.02
C GLY A 224 -32.19 -20.60 4.07
N GLU A 225 -33.03 -19.97 3.26
CA GLU A 225 -33.85 -20.65 2.25
C GLU A 225 -32.98 -21.38 1.22
N LEU A 226 -31.92 -20.74 0.72
CA LEU A 226 -30.95 -21.36 -0.19
C LEU A 226 -30.22 -22.53 0.48
N TYR A 227 -29.87 -22.41 1.76
CA TYR A 227 -29.23 -23.48 2.52
C TYR A 227 -30.14 -24.70 2.67
N GLN A 228 -31.45 -24.52 2.82
CA GLN A 228 -32.41 -25.62 2.97
C GLN A 228 -32.80 -26.25 1.63
N THR A 229 -32.95 -25.46 0.58
CA THR A 229 -33.56 -25.89 -0.69
C THR A 229 -32.55 -26.38 -1.73
N VAL A 230 -31.32 -25.85 -1.74
CA VAL A 230 -30.34 -26.19 -2.78
C VAL A 230 -29.67 -27.53 -2.47
N PRO A 231 -29.74 -28.53 -3.39
CA PRO A 231 -29.14 -29.85 -3.20
C PRO A 231 -27.63 -29.83 -2.93
N LYS A 232 -27.12 -30.88 -2.28
CA LYS A 232 -25.70 -30.98 -1.87
C LYS A 232 -24.73 -31.02 -3.06
N ASP A 233 -25.16 -31.59 -4.16
CA ASP A 233 -24.43 -31.78 -5.41
C ASP A 233 -24.53 -30.58 -6.37
N HIS A 234 -25.32 -29.56 -6.02
CA HIS A 234 -25.48 -28.38 -6.85
C HIS A 234 -24.17 -27.57 -6.91
N LYS A 235 -23.79 -27.09 -8.12
CA LYS A 235 -22.55 -26.32 -8.35
C LYS A 235 -22.35 -25.10 -7.44
N TYR A 236 -23.44 -24.51 -6.94
CA TYR A 236 -23.38 -23.34 -6.04
C TYR A 236 -23.49 -23.68 -4.56
N ARG A 237 -23.65 -24.95 -4.19
CA ARG A 237 -23.78 -25.36 -2.78
C ARG A 237 -22.62 -24.87 -1.94
N PHE A 238 -21.40 -24.98 -2.46
CA PHE A 238 -20.19 -24.52 -1.78
C PHE A 238 -20.27 -23.03 -1.41
N TYR A 239 -20.70 -22.16 -2.34
CA TYR A 239 -20.84 -20.72 -2.06
C TYR A 239 -21.90 -20.44 -1.00
N ILE A 240 -23.02 -21.17 -1.04
CA ILE A 240 -24.08 -21.05 -0.04
C ILE A 240 -23.54 -21.40 1.36
N LEU A 241 -22.78 -22.50 1.49
CA LEU A 241 -22.16 -22.90 2.75
C LEU A 241 -21.17 -21.84 3.28
N ILE A 242 -20.35 -21.26 2.40
CA ILE A 242 -19.43 -20.18 2.76
C ILE A 242 -20.20 -18.94 3.24
N LEU A 243 -21.26 -18.55 2.53
CA LEU A 243 -22.12 -17.44 2.95
C LEU A 243 -22.75 -17.73 4.31
N SER A 244 -23.32 -18.91 4.53
CA SER A 244 -23.88 -19.30 5.82
C SER A 244 -22.84 -19.21 6.95
N LEU A 245 -21.61 -19.70 6.74
CA LEU A 245 -20.54 -19.59 7.73
C LEU A 245 -20.16 -18.13 8.01
N LEU A 246 -20.05 -17.29 6.98
CA LEU A 246 -19.77 -15.85 7.14
C LEU A 246 -20.85 -15.17 7.98
N CYS A 247 -22.12 -15.46 7.70
CA CYS A 247 -23.26 -14.87 8.40
C CYS A 247 -23.32 -15.31 9.87
N CYS A 248 -23.19 -16.62 10.12
CA CYS A 248 -23.39 -17.19 11.45
C CYS A 248 -22.21 -16.98 12.39
N THR A 249 -20.98 -16.92 11.86
CA THR A 249 -19.77 -16.82 12.69
C THR A 249 -19.20 -15.40 12.77
N GLY A 250 -19.57 -14.52 11.84
CA GLY A 250 -18.97 -13.19 11.72
C GLY A 250 -17.47 -13.20 11.40
N ARG A 251 -16.91 -14.36 11.04
CA ARG A 251 -15.48 -14.53 10.72
C ARG A 251 -15.16 -13.93 9.36
N ARG A 252 -13.90 -13.57 9.15
CA ARG A 252 -13.42 -13.09 7.85
C ARG A 252 -13.36 -14.25 6.87
N PHE A 253 -13.60 -13.97 5.59
CA PHE A 253 -13.46 -14.97 4.54
C PHE A 253 -12.11 -15.70 4.59
N SER A 254 -11.01 -14.97 4.84
CA SER A 254 -9.68 -15.55 4.97
C SER A 254 -9.57 -16.59 6.09
N GLU A 255 -10.30 -16.41 7.18
CA GLU A 255 -10.33 -17.37 8.30
C GLU A 255 -11.12 -18.62 7.88
N ILE A 256 -12.28 -18.44 7.25
CA ILE A 256 -13.14 -19.54 6.79
C ILE A 256 -12.46 -20.37 5.69
N SER A 257 -11.84 -19.70 4.71
CA SER A 257 -11.17 -20.36 3.58
C SER A 257 -9.93 -21.18 3.99
N LEU A 258 -9.41 -20.94 5.19
CA LEU A 258 -8.22 -21.60 5.73
C LEU A 258 -8.56 -22.59 6.86
N ILE A 259 -9.85 -22.85 7.10
CA ILE A 259 -10.26 -23.86 8.09
C ILE A 259 -9.66 -25.21 7.66
N PRO A 260 -8.81 -25.83 8.49
CA PRO A 260 -8.25 -27.13 8.17
C PRO A 260 -9.36 -28.18 8.19
N ASN A 261 -9.18 -29.24 7.41
CA ASN A 261 -10.04 -30.42 7.53
C ASN A 261 -9.78 -31.08 8.89
N GLN A 262 -10.59 -30.74 9.89
CA GLN A 262 -10.45 -31.19 11.27
C GLN A 262 -11.75 -31.84 11.76
N LYS A 263 -11.62 -32.77 12.71
CA LYS A 263 -12.78 -33.36 13.39
C LYS A 263 -13.45 -32.30 14.25
N LEU A 264 -14.77 -32.23 14.19
CA LEU A 264 -15.57 -31.37 15.07
C LEU A 264 -15.60 -32.00 16.47
N SER A 265 -15.46 -31.16 17.50
CA SER A 265 -15.68 -31.51 18.90
C SER A 265 -17.02 -30.93 19.33
N PHE A 266 -17.76 -31.65 20.15
CA PHE A 266 -19.05 -31.21 20.65
C PHE A 266 -18.97 -31.01 22.16
N ASP A 267 -19.65 -29.99 22.66
CA ASP A 267 -19.81 -29.78 24.09
C ASP A 267 -20.79 -30.81 24.70
N THR A 268 -21.00 -30.72 26.01
CA THR A 268 -21.90 -31.63 26.74
C THR A 268 -23.37 -31.51 26.32
N GLU A 269 -23.73 -30.46 25.57
CA GLU A 269 -25.07 -30.21 25.04
C GLU A 269 -25.19 -30.59 23.55
N GLY A 270 -24.14 -31.16 22.95
CA GLY A 270 -24.12 -31.57 21.55
C GLY A 270 -23.96 -30.40 20.56
N LYS A 271 -23.48 -29.25 21.01
CA LYS A 271 -23.14 -28.11 20.15
C LYS A 271 -21.68 -28.24 19.67
N ALA A 272 -21.48 -28.09 18.36
CA ALA A 272 -20.18 -28.16 17.70
C ALA A 272 -19.31 -26.91 17.93
#